data_AF-A0A1I6KTE4-F1
#
_entry.id   AF-A0A1I6KTE4-F1
#
_cell.length_a   1.000
_cell.length_b   1.000
_cell.length_c   1.000
_cell.angle_alpha   90.00
_cell.angle_beta   90.00
_cell.angle_gamma   90.00
#
_symmetry.space_group_name_H-M   'P 1'
#
loop_
_entity.id
_entity.type
_entity.pdbx_description
1 polymer ?
#
loop_
_entity_poly.entity_id
_entity_poly.type
_entity_poly.pdbx_seq_one_letter_code
_entity_poly.pdbx_strand_id
1 'polypeptide(L)'
;MTTSPKPVATPLAPPRRVRIEQKLNLRGGPAVGFARIGRLEPGDTLMVDRVIDGEAYLGRRAWYGVEGREHYFWSGAAQFEDAATPVPAAPAGAVAPDVRRRGNGTILPLSQAELAGTFGAFQSTPGAQRGSIVITPAAWVTQHIAPFSHPVLAALGHPAVSLHRLAHPHFQAVFDRIDALGLGSLIQTFDGGWVPRHKNWDPGNPDLSSHSWGVAIDLNARWNGAGHPPASPGQQGDLTPLVPLFAAQGFAWGGHFSSNVDGMHFELARRNP
;
A
#
# COMPACT_ATOMS: atom_id res chain seq x y z
N MET A 1 -38.53 17.25 -10.08
CA MET A 1 -37.86 16.26 -9.22
C MET A 1 -36.53 15.92 -9.88
N THR A 2 -35.46 16.56 -9.46
CA THR A 2 -34.10 16.24 -9.92
C THR A 2 -33.70 14.92 -9.29
N THR A 3 -33.76 13.83 -10.06
CA THR A 3 -33.22 12.53 -9.62
C THR A 3 -31.70 12.69 -9.50
N SER A 4 -31.20 12.74 -8.26
CA SER A 4 -29.77 12.64 -8.00
C SER A 4 -29.20 11.42 -8.73
N PRO A 5 -28.03 11.51 -9.38
CA PRO A 5 -27.44 10.39 -10.08
C PRO A 5 -27.30 9.21 -9.11
N LYS A 6 -27.68 8.01 -9.56
CA LYS A 6 -27.47 6.79 -8.78
C LYS A 6 -25.95 6.67 -8.50
N PRO A 7 -25.55 6.43 -7.24
CA PRO A 7 -24.14 6.31 -6.91
C PRO A 7 -23.52 5.13 -7.68
N VAL A 8 -22.31 5.33 -8.20
CA VAL A 8 -21.59 4.32 -8.99
C VAL A 8 -21.23 3.16 -8.07
N ALA A 9 -21.64 1.95 -8.46
CA ALA A 9 -21.33 0.73 -7.75
C ALA A 9 -20.33 -0.10 -8.56
N THR A 10 -19.20 -0.44 -7.94
CA THR A 10 -18.20 -1.35 -8.47
C THR A 10 -18.45 -2.75 -7.89
N PRO A 11 -18.75 -3.75 -8.71
CA PRO A 11 -19.01 -5.10 -8.22
C PRO A 11 -17.73 -5.73 -7.64
N LEU A 12 -17.90 -6.50 -6.57
CA LEU A 12 -16.90 -7.41 -6.02
C LEU A 12 -17.32 -8.82 -6.42
N ALA A 13 -16.71 -9.36 -7.48
CA ALA A 13 -16.99 -10.69 -8.00
C ALA A 13 -15.69 -11.54 -7.95
N PRO A 14 -15.60 -12.58 -7.10
CA PRO A 14 -16.64 -13.04 -6.17
C PRO A 14 -16.87 -12.05 -5.01
N PRO A 15 -18.04 -12.12 -4.32
CA PRO A 15 -18.25 -11.40 -3.08
C PRO A 15 -17.13 -11.72 -2.08
N ARG A 16 -16.72 -10.70 -1.34
CA ARG A 16 -15.55 -10.76 -0.46
C ARG A 16 -16.02 -10.66 0.99
N ARG A 17 -15.36 -11.39 1.89
CA ARG A 17 -15.70 -11.31 3.32
C ARG A 17 -15.02 -10.10 3.94
N VAL A 18 -15.69 -9.39 4.82
CA VAL A 18 -15.10 -8.33 5.65
C VAL A 18 -15.33 -8.59 7.13
N ARG A 19 -14.35 -8.20 7.95
CA ARG A 19 -14.41 -8.11 9.41
C ARG A 19 -14.60 -6.67 9.82
N ILE A 20 -15.45 -6.46 10.81
CA ILE A 20 -15.73 -5.16 11.37
C ILE A 20 -14.73 -4.88 12.51
N GLU A 21 -13.96 -3.81 12.37
CA GLU A 21 -12.91 -3.42 13.33
C GLU A 21 -13.43 -2.44 14.38
N GLN A 22 -14.44 -1.64 14.03
CA GLN A 22 -15.12 -0.72 14.94
C GLN A 22 -16.61 -0.73 14.70
N LYS A 23 -17.39 -0.28 15.68
CA LYS A 23 -18.85 -0.19 15.59
C LYS A 23 -19.29 0.59 14.34
N LEU A 24 -20.14 -0.03 13.52
CA LEU A 24 -20.70 0.58 12.31
C LEU A 24 -22.22 0.52 12.30
N ASN A 25 -22.83 1.44 11.56
CA ASN A 25 -24.26 1.43 11.32
C ASN A 25 -24.55 0.77 9.97
N LEU A 26 -25.46 -0.20 9.98
CA LEU A 26 -26.05 -0.74 8.75
C LEU A 26 -27.21 0.17 8.34
N ARG A 27 -27.23 0.58 7.07
CA ARG A 27 -28.13 1.60 6.54
C ARG A 27 -28.84 1.13 5.28
N GLY A 28 -30.00 1.71 5.01
CA GLY A 28 -30.77 1.48 3.77
C GLY A 28 -30.21 2.17 2.53
N GLY A 29 -29.05 2.82 2.63
CA GLY A 29 -28.36 3.46 1.50
C GLY A 29 -26.94 3.90 1.86
N PRO A 30 -26.11 4.25 0.85
CA PRO A 30 -24.68 4.54 1.00
C PRO A 30 -24.42 5.98 1.48
N ALA A 31 -25.14 6.41 2.52
CA ALA A 31 -25.01 7.74 3.10
C ALA A 31 -25.51 7.75 4.56
N VAL A 32 -24.97 8.64 5.39
CA VAL A 32 -25.31 8.71 6.82
C VAL A 32 -26.73 9.21 7.07
N GLY A 33 -27.33 9.89 6.08
CA GLY A 33 -28.72 10.32 6.11
C GLY A 33 -29.75 9.18 5.90
N PHE A 34 -29.35 8.01 5.39
CA PHE A 34 -30.28 6.90 5.23
C PHE A 34 -30.63 6.26 6.57
N ALA A 35 -31.86 5.73 6.62
CA ALA A 35 -32.39 5.02 7.78
C ALA A 35 -31.40 3.96 8.26
N ARG A 36 -31.12 3.99 9.57
CA ARG A 36 -30.34 2.96 10.22
C ARG A 36 -31.23 1.74 10.42
N ILE A 37 -30.87 0.66 9.75
CA ILE A 37 -31.61 -0.60 9.75
C ILE A 37 -30.95 -1.66 10.64
N GLY A 38 -29.74 -1.38 11.14
CA GLY A 38 -29.03 -2.27 12.03
C GLY A 38 -27.76 -1.64 12.59
N ARG A 39 -26.95 -2.47 13.25
CA ARG A 39 -25.63 -2.14 13.75
C ARG A 39 -24.73 -3.34 13.54
N LEU A 40 -23.45 -3.07 13.31
CA LEU A 40 -22.39 -4.04 13.26
C LEU A 40 -21.44 -3.74 14.41
N GLU A 41 -21.05 -4.78 15.15
CA GLU A 41 -20.15 -4.71 16.29
C GLU A 41 -18.73 -5.17 15.87
N PRO A 42 -17.68 -4.74 16.61
CA PRO A 42 -16.33 -5.23 16.34
C PRO A 42 -16.25 -6.77 16.41
N GLY A 43 -15.66 -7.38 15.38
CA GLY A 43 -15.58 -8.83 15.22
C GLY A 43 -16.67 -9.44 14.34
N ASP A 44 -17.72 -8.70 14.00
CA ASP A 44 -18.73 -9.17 13.04
C ASP A 44 -18.09 -9.43 11.68
N THR A 45 -18.57 -10.45 10.97
CA THR A 45 -18.12 -10.78 9.62
C THR A 45 -19.29 -10.83 8.64
N LEU A 46 -19.09 -10.28 7.44
CA LEU A 46 -20.14 -10.10 6.43
C LEU A 46 -19.56 -10.33 5.04
N MET A 47 -20.35 -10.91 4.14
CA MET A 47 -20.03 -10.91 2.72
C MET A 47 -20.48 -9.59 2.09
N VAL A 48 -19.64 -9.00 1.26
CA VAL A 48 -19.94 -7.79 0.49
C VAL A 48 -19.71 -8.03 -0.99
N ASP A 49 -20.65 -7.62 -1.82
CA ASP A 49 -20.68 -7.91 -3.26
C ASP A 49 -20.47 -6.67 -4.13
N ARG A 50 -20.40 -5.49 -3.52
CA ARG A 50 -20.17 -4.22 -4.24
C ARG A 50 -19.58 -3.15 -3.33
N VAL A 51 -18.76 -2.29 -3.92
CA VAL A 51 -18.30 -1.04 -3.33
C VAL A 51 -19.04 0.10 -4.02
N ILE A 52 -19.62 1.01 -3.24
CA ILE A 52 -20.40 2.13 -3.72
C ILE A 52 -19.67 3.42 -3.38
N ASP A 53 -19.48 4.29 -4.37
CA ASP A 53 -19.06 5.67 -4.14
C ASP A 53 -20.26 6.49 -3.62
N GLY A 54 -20.38 6.56 -2.30
CA GLY A 54 -21.49 7.18 -1.58
C GLY A 54 -21.14 8.53 -0.96
N GLU A 55 -21.84 8.89 0.12
CA GLU A 55 -21.53 10.10 0.88
C GLU A 55 -20.16 9.97 1.56
N ALA A 56 -19.36 11.03 1.49
CA ALA A 56 -18.11 11.11 2.22
C ALA A 56 -18.38 11.11 3.72
N TYR A 57 -17.83 10.14 4.44
CA TYR A 57 -17.84 10.10 5.89
C TYR A 57 -16.41 9.84 6.38
N LEU A 58 -15.93 10.68 7.32
CA LEU A 58 -14.56 10.63 7.84
C LEU A 58 -13.48 10.52 6.74
N GLY A 59 -13.62 11.32 5.67
CA GLY A 59 -12.68 11.37 4.56
C GLY A 59 -12.76 10.21 3.56
N ARG A 60 -13.67 9.25 3.75
CA ARG A 60 -13.85 8.10 2.84
C ARG A 60 -15.27 8.06 2.27
N ARG A 61 -15.35 7.92 0.94
CA ARG A 61 -16.61 7.86 0.18
C ARG A 61 -17.10 6.44 -0.08
N ALA A 62 -16.28 5.43 0.19
CA ALA A 62 -16.64 4.05 -0.08
C ALA A 62 -17.60 3.49 0.97
N TRP A 63 -18.68 2.91 0.50
CA TRP A 63 -19.65 2.11 1.25
C TRP A 63 -19.67 0.69 0.69
N TYR A 64 -19.83 -0.31 1.54
CA TYR A 64 -19.98 -1.69 1.10
C TYR A 64 -21.45 -2.08 1.07
N GLY A 65 -21.86 -2.72 -0.03
CA GLY A 65 -23.16 -3.40 -0.14
C GLY A 65 -23.04 -4.82 0.39
N VAL A 66 -23.93 -5.19 1.31
CA VAL A 66 -23.99 -6.55 1.86
C VAL A 66 -24.52 -7.50 0.78
N GLU A 67 -23.85 -8.64 0.62
CA GLU A 67 -24.23 -9.67 -0.34
C GLU A 67 -25.71 -10.04 -0.24
N GLY A 68 -26.40 -9.98 -1.38
CA GLY A 68 -27.81 -10.38 -1.48
C GLY A 68 -28.79 -9.48 -0.71
N ARG A 69 -28.36 -8.31 -0.24
CA ARG A 69 -29.21 -7.36 0.50
C ARG A 69 -29.03 -5.94 -0.01
N GLU A 70 -30.07 -5.12 0.12
CA GLU A 70 -30.00 -3.66 -0.12
C GLU A 70 -29.56 -2.91 1.14
N HIS A 71 -28.50 -3.42 1.78
CA HIS A 71 -27.97 -2.92 3.03
C HIS A 71 -26.54 -2.43 2.83
N TYR A 72 -26.24 -1.29 3.45
CA TYR A 72 -25.00 -0.56 3.21
C TYR A 72 -24.34 -0.20 4.53
N PHE A 73 -23.01 -0.23 4.59
CA PHE A 73 -22.26 0.30 5.71
C PHE A 73 -20.99 0.98 5.23
N TRP A 74 -20.53 1.97 6.00
CA TRP A 74 -19.34 2.73 5.64
C TRP A 74 -18.09 1.85 5.75
N SER A 75 -17.24 1.87 4.71
CA SER A 75 -16.14 0.92 4.59
C SER A 75 -14.96 1.17 5.53
N GLY A 76 -14.85 2.35 6.14
CA GLY A 76 -13.60 2.76 6.80
C GLY A 76 -13.33 2.12 8.16
N ALA A 77 -14.24 1.28 8.69
CA ALA A 77 -13.96 0.39 9.81
C ALA A 77 -14.23 -1.09 9.49
N ALA A 78 -14.12 -1.46 8.22
CA ALA A 78 -14.23 -2.83 7.76
C ALA A 78 -12.97 -3.24 6.98
N GLN A 79 -12.38 -4.35 7.35
CA GLN A 79 -11.23 -4.95 6.66
C GLN A 79 -11.69 -6.19 5.90
N PHE A 80 -11.22 -6.39 4.66
CA PHE A 80 -11.46 -7.65 3.99
C PHE A 80 -10.77 -8.79 4.74
N GLU A 81 -11.53 -9.83 5.07
CA GLU A 81 -11.04 -11.10 5.60
C GLU A 81 -10.60 -12.05 4.51
N ASP A 82 -10.52 -11.61 3.24
CA ASP A 82 -9.89 -12.41 2.22
C ASP A 82 -8.58 -12.91 2.81
N ALA A 83 -8.54 -14.22 3.04
CA ALA A 83 -7.31 -14.95 3.27
C ALA A 83 -6.44 -14.44 2.14
N ALA A 84 -5.40 -13.66 2.48
CA ALA A 84 -4.42 -13.12 1.57
C ALA A 84 -4.35 -14.06 0.37
N THR A 85 -4.97 -13.68 -0.78
CA THR A 85 -5.28 -14.60 -1.90
C THR A 85 -4.24 -15.69 -1.86
N PRO A 86 -4.53 -16.96 -1.48
CA PRO A 86 -3.51 -17.86 -0.95
C PRO A 86 -2.32 -17.72 -1.87
N VAL A 87 -1.32 -16.96 -1.39
CA VAL A 87 -0.11 -16.77 -2.17
C VAL A 87 0.31 -18.22 -2.26
N PRO A 88 0.37 -18.83 -3.47
CA PRO A 88 0.85 -20.18 -3.59
C PRO A 88 2.08 -20.22 -2.73
N ALA A 89 2.03 -21.10 -1.72
CA ALA A 89 2.96 -21.03 -0.61
C ALA A 89 4.34 -20.81 -1.21
N ALA A 90 5.07 -19.82 -0.68
CA ALA A 90 6.44 -19.58 -1.11
C ALA A 90 7.10 -20.96 -1.24
N PRO A 91 7.77 -21.25 -2.37
CA PRO A 91 8.18 -22.61 -2.74
C PRO A 91 8.75 -23.32 -1.52
N ALA A 92 8.29 -24.56 -1.27
CA ALA A 92 8.64 -25.31 -0.07
C ALA A 92 10.16 -25.22 0.19
N GLY A 93 10.55 -24.60 1.31
CA GLY A 93 11.95 -24.29 1.64
C GLY A 93 12.30 -22.79 1.65
N ALA A 94 11.40 -21.88 1.26
CA ALA A 94 11.63 -20.44 1.39
C ALA A 94 11.68 -20.02 2.88
N VAL A 95 12.82 -19.46 3.29
CA VAL A 95 13.00 -18.91 4.63
C VAL A 95 12.12 -17.67 4.78
N ALA A 96 11.29 -17.64 5.83
CA ALA A 96 10.46 -16.48 6.13
C ALA A 96 11.33 -15.22 6.29
N PRO A 97 10.91 -14.06 5.76
CA PRO A 97 11.72 -12.85 5.84
C PRO A 97 11.88 -12.41 7.30
N ASP A 98 13.09 -12.08 7.71
CA ASP A 98 13.35 -11.55 9.05
C ASP A 98 12.87 -10.09 9.15
N VAL A 99 11.69 -9.90 9.73
CA VAL A 99 10.98 -8.62 9.81
C VAL A 99 10.34 -8.43 11.18
N ARG A 100 10.20 -7.18 11.60
CA ARG A 100 9.38 -6.83 12.76
C ARG A 100 7.91 -6.74 12.34
N ARG A 101 7.00 -7.17 13.22
CA ARG A 101 5.55 -7.15 12.95
C ARG A 101 4.80 -6.43 14.06
N ARG A 102 3.69 -5.79 13.69
CA ARG A 102 2.67 -5.29 14.62
C ARG A 102 1.88 -6.46 15.20
N GLY A 103 1.10 -6.19 16.26
CA GLY A 103 0.20 -7.20 16.86
C GLY A 103 -0.82 -7.80 15.89
N ASN A 104 -1.20 -7.06 14.83
CA ASN A 104 -2.09 -7.54 13.76
C ASN A 104 -1.35 -8.28 12.63
N GLY A 105 -0.06 -8.63 12.79
CA GLY A 105 0.73 -9.38 11.81
C GLY A 105 1.33 -8.57 10.66
N THR A 106 0.91 -7.31 10.47
CA THR A 106 1.47 -6.43 9.42
C THR A 106 2.93 -6.06 9.72
N ILE A 107 3.73 -5.87 8.67
CA ILE A 107 5.18 -5.61 8.78
C ILE A 107 5.44 -4.15 9.19
N LEU A 108 6.31 -3.95 10.16
CA LEU A 108 6.78 -2.64 10.61
C LEU A 108 7.95 -2.16 9.73
N PRO A 109 8.04 -0.84 9.45
CA PRO A 109 9.23 -0.22 8.87
C PRO A 109 10.51 -0.59 9.60
N LEU A 110 11.64 -0.49 8.91
CA LEU A 110 12.93 -0.35 9.58
C LEU A 110 13.06 1.06 10.18
N SER A 111 13.74 1.15 11.33
CA SER A 111 14.20 2.42 11.88
C SER A 111 15.34 2.98 11.04
N GLN A 112 15.68 4.26 11.22
CA GLN A 112 16.84 4.86 10.54
C GLN A 112 18.15 4.10 10.83
N ALA A 113 18.34 3.64 12.06
CA ALA A 113 19.51 2.86 12.45
C ALA A 113 19.55 1.49 11.77
N GLU A 114 18.40 0.81 11.64
CA GLU A 114 18.31 -0.45 10.89
C GLU A 114 18.53 -0.24 9.40
N LEU A 115 17.96 0.82 8.79
CA LEU A 115 18.21 1.14 7.38
C LEU A 115 19.71 1.36 7.12
N ALA A 116 20.36 2.18 7.95
CA ALA A 116 21.80 2.42 7.84
C ALA A 116 22.63 1.15 8.10
N GLY A 117 22.25 0.33 9.07
CA GLY A 117 22.96 -0.91 9.38
C GLY A 117 22.82 -2.00 8.31
N THR A 118 21.65 -2.10 7.68
CA THR A 118 21.35 -3.14 6.69
C THR A 118 21.72 -2.73 5.26
N PHE A 119 21.40 -1.50 4.86
CA PHE A 119 21.59 -1.02 3.48
C PHE A 119 22.79 -0.07 3.32
N GLY A 120 23.50 0.20 4.41
CA GLY A 120 24.68 1.06 4.41
C GLY A 120 24.37 2.46 4.94
N ALA A 121 25.27 2.94 5.80
CA ALA A 121 25.23 4.29 6.32
C ALA A 121 25.85 5.26 5.32
N PHE A 122 25.32 6.48 5.26
CA PHE A 122 25.87 7.57 4.49
C PHE A 122 25.72 8.90 5.22
N GLN A 123 26.51 9.88 4.80
CA GLN A 123 26.30 11.28 5.16
C GLN A 123 25.52 11.98 4.04
N SER A 124 24.97 13.15 4.33
CA SER A 124 24.31 13.93 3.30
C SER A 124 24.40 15.43 3.56
N THR A 125 24.27 16.21 2.50
CA THR A 125 24.09 17.66 2.55
C THR A 125 22.73 18.03 1.92
N PRO A 126 22.19 19.22 2.20
CA PRO A 126 20.99 19.70 1.51
C PRO A 126 21.19 19.70 -0.01
N GLY A 127 20.16 19.29 -0.75
CA GLY A 127 20.12 19.34 -2.21
C GLY A 127 19.49 20.62 -2.75
N ALA A 128 19.36 20.68 -4.08
CA ALA A 128 18.87 21.88 -4.78
C ALA A 128 17.38 22.17 -4.54
N GLN A 129 16.58 21.13 -4.28
CA GLN A 129 15.15 21.27 -3.97
C GLN A 129 14.93 21.21 -2.46
N ARG A 130 13.95 21.95 -1.95
CA ARG A 130 13.57 21.89 -0.53
C ARG A 130 13.29 20.44 -0.13
N GLY A 131 14.00 19.95 0.89
CA GLY A 131 13.83 18.61 1.42
C GLY A 131 14.60 17.52 0.67
N SER A 132 15.16 17.82 -0.51
CA SER A 132 16.11 16.91 -1.17
C SER A 132 17.45 16.91 -0.46
N ILE A 133 18.19 15.81 -0.59
CA ILE A 133 19.55 15.68 -0.10
C ILE A 133 20.49 15.21 -1.19
N VAL A 134 21.78 15.51 -1.02
CA VAL A 134 22.87 14.92 -1.79
C VAL A 134 23.63 13.97 -0.87
N ILE A 135 23.66 12.69 -1.24
CA ILE A 135 24.35 11.65 -0.48
C ILE A 135 25.87 11.77 -0.67
N THR A 136 26.62 11.75 0.42
CA THR A 136 28.08 11.86 0.45
C THR A 136 28.71 10.72 1.27
N PRO A 137 29.85 10.15 0.80
CA PRO A 137 30.50 10.42 -0.49
C PRO A 137 29.70 9.86 -1.68
N ALA A 138 29.89 10.44 -2.87
CA ALA A 138 29.22 9.96 -4.10
C ALA A 138 29.52 8.48 -4.42
N ALA A 139 30.66 7.97 -3.94
CA ALA A 139 31.02 6.56 -4.04
C ALA A 139 29.96 5.62 -3.42
N TRP A 140 29.29 6.06 -2.35
CA TRP A 140 28.21 5.29 -1.73
C TRP A 140 27.09 5.02 -2.73
N VAL A 141 26.63 6.04 -3.47
CA VAL A 141 25.59 5.88 -4.49
C VAL A 141 26.03 4.88 -5.55
N THR A 142 27.24 5.01 -6.08
CA THR A 142 27.75 4.09 -7.12
C THR A 142 27.88 2.65 -6.63
N GLN A 143 28.17 2.45 -5.33
CA GLN A 143 28.32 1.14 -4.70
C GLN A 143 26.98 0.48 -4.34
N HIS A 144 25.97 1.27 -4.00
CA HIS A 144 24.71 0.77 -3.42
C HIS A 144 23.52 0.84 -4.37
N ILE A 145 23.43 1.87 -5.21
CA ILE A 145 22.32 2.08 -6.13
C ILE A 145 22.67 1.59 -7.53
N ALA A 146 21.76 0.84 -8.15
CA ALA A 146 21.90 0.29 -9.49
C ALA A 146 20.55 0.28 -10.23
N PRO A 147 20.57 0.32 -11.58
CA PRO A 147 19.36 0.17 -12.36
C PRO A 147 18.73 -1.22 -12.14
N PHE A 148 17.42 -1.23 -11.97
CA PHE A 148 16.55 -2.40 -11.90
C PHE A 148 15.54 -2.32 -13.04
N SER A 149 15.33 -3.44 -13.73
CA SER A 149 14.46 -3.53 -14.91
C SER A 149 13.50 -4.70 -14.75
N HIS A 150 12.24 -4.49 -15.09
CA HIS A 150 11.22 -5.55 -15.10
C HIS A 150 10.16 -5.27 -16.17
N PRO A 151 9.63 -6.27 -16.88
CA PRO A 151 8.59 -6.07 -17.91
C PRO A 151 7.37 -5.27 -17.43
N VAL A 152 6.86 -5.55 -16.23
CA VAL A 152 5.74 -4.80 -15.61
C VAL A 152 6.02 -3.31 -15.53
N LEU A 153 7.23 -2.90 -15.15
CA LEU A 153 7.62 -1.48 -15.08
C LEU A 153 7.85 -0.88 -16.47
N ALA A 154 8.46 -1.66 -17.38
CA ALA A 154 8.66 -1.24 -18.76
C ALA A 154 7.33 -0.94 -19.47
N ALA A 155 6.29 -1.74 -19.23
CA ALA A 155 4.94 -1.52 -19.74
C ALA A 155 4.31 -0.19 -19.29
N LEU A 156 4.80 0.38 -18.17
CA LEU A 156 4.39 1.68 -17.64
C LEU A 156 5.28 2.84 -18.14
N GLY A 157 6.22 2.58 -19.05
CA GLY A 157 7.18 3.58 -19.53
C GLY A 157 8.43 3.73 -18.65
N HIS A 158 8.66 2.81 -17.71
CA HIS A 158 9.83 2.79 -16.82
C HIS A 158 10.71 1.56 -17.09
N PRO A 159 11.44 1.50 -18.22
CA PRO A 159 12.24 0.33 -18.60
C PRO A 159 13.38 0.04 -17.61
N ALA A 160 13.84 1.07 -16.87
CA ALA A 160 14.77 0.93 -15.76
C ALA A 160 14.45 1.97 -14.69
N VAL A 161 14.60 1.58 -13.42
CA VAL A 161 14.48 2.46 -12.25
C VAL A 161 15.69 2.25 -11.33
N SER A 162 16.15 3.30 -10.66
CA SER A 162 17.27 3.20 -9.73
C SER A 162 16.80 2.67 -8.38
N LEU A 163 17.38 1.56 -7.90
CA LEU A 163 17.08 0.93 -6.62
C LEU A 163 18.36 0.40 -5.95
N HIS A 164 18.28 0.09 -4.66
CA HIS A 164 19.37 -0.53 -3.93
C HIS A 164 19.66 -1.94 -4.45
N ARG A 165 20.94 -2.29 -4.66
CA ARG A 165 21.36 -3.62 -5.14
C ARG A 165 20.80 -4.76 -4.28
N LEU A 166 20.88 -4.64 -2.95
CA LEU A 166 20.31 -5.64 -2.03
C LEU A 166 18.78 -5.76 -2.10
N ALA A 167 18.07 -4.76 -2.61
CA ALA A 167 16.61 -4.82 -2.76
C ALA A 167 16.17 -5.48 -4.08
N HIS A 168 17.06 -5.56 -5.08
CA HIS A 168 16.78 -6.12 -6.40
C HIS A 168 16.15 -7.51 -6.38
N PRO A 169 16.69 -8.54 -5.67
CA PRO A 169 16.09 -9.87 -5.68
C PRO A 169 14.67 -9.89 -5.09
N HIS A 170 14.40 -9.04 -4.11
CA HIS A 170 13.09 -8.96 -3.46
C HIS A 170 12.06 -8.26 -4.36
N PHE A 171 12.46 -7.16 -5.02
CA PHE A 171 11.60 -6.53 -6.03
C PHE A 171 11.36 -7.44 -7.24
N GLN A 172 12.40 -8.13 -7.73
CA GLN A 172 12.28 -9.12 -8.80
C GLN A 172 11.23 -10.17 -8.44
N ALA A 173 11.34 -10.80 -7.27
CA ALA A 173 10.40 -11.81 -6.82
C ALA A 173 8.96 -11.29 -6.68
N VAL A 174 8.78 -10.03 -6.24
CA VAL A 174 7.44 -9.41 -6.19
C VAL A 174 6.89 -9.22 -7.60
N PHE A 175 7.65 -8.59 -8.50
CA PHE A 175 7.14 -8.27 -9.83
C PHE A 175 6.95 -9.51 -10.72
N ASP A 176 7.80 -10.53 -10.59
CA ASP A 176 7.61 -11.84 -11.22
C ASP A 176 6.28 -12.46 -10.76
N ARG A 177 5.97 -12.34 -9.46
CA ARG A 177 4.75 -12.90 -8.91
C ARG A 177 3.51 -12.12 -9.36
N ILE A 178 3.62 -10.80 -9.49
CA ILE A 178 2.58 -9.93 -10.03
C ILE A 178 2.27 -10.31 -11.48
N ASP A 179 3.30 -10.49 -12.30
CA ASP A 179 3.17 -10.87 -13.71
C ASP A 179 2.56 -12.27 -13.86
N ALA A 180 3.09 -13.26 -13.11
CA ALA A 180 2.58 -14.63 -13.11
C ALA A 180 1.12 -14.75 -12.65
N LEU A 181 0.62 -13.78 -11.89
CA LEU A 181 -0.78 -13.71 -11.43
C LEU A 181 -1.67 -12.85 -12.35
N GLY A 182 -1.12 -12.21 -13.38
CA GLY A 182 -1.86 -11.27 -14.23
C GLY A 182 -2.33 -10.02 -13.49
N LEU A 183 -1.66 -9.64 -12.39
CA LEU A 183 -2.03 -8.49 -11.56
C LEU A 183 -1.36 -7.18 -12.00
N GLY A 184 -0.56 -7.20 -13.08
CA GLY A 184 0.16 -6.03 -13.56
C GLY A 184 -0.75 -4.82 -13.86
N SER A 185 -1.99 -5.05 -14.29
CA SER A 185 -2.97 -3.99 -14.59
C SER A 185 -3.43 -3.21 -13.36
N LEU A 186 -3.21 -3.73 -12.14
CA LEU A 186 -3.45 -2.98 -10.91
C LEU A 186 -2.45 -1.84 -10.73
N ILE A 187 -1.26 -1.95 -11.34
CA ILE A 187 -0.24 -0.91 -11.31
C ILE A 187 -0.45 -0.02 -12.53
N GLN A 188 -0.97 1.19 -12.29
CA GLN A 188 -1.27 2.18 -13.33
C GLN A 188 -0.17 3.22 -13.45
N THR A 189 0.53 3.54 -12.35
CA THR A 189 1.65 4.47 -12.33
C THR A 189 2.77 3.96 -11.43
N PHE A 190 4.01 4.26 -11.82
CA PHE A 190 5.19 4.16 -10.97
C PHE A 190 5.65 5.58 -10.65
N ASP A 191 5.60 5.96 -9.37
CA ASP A 191 5.70 7.35 -8.95
C ASP A 191 7.00 7.66 -8.17
N GLY A 192 7.82 6.65 -7.90
CA GLY A 192 9.13 6.85 -7.27
C GLY A 192 9.86 5.56 -6.91
N GLY A 193 11.20 5.61 -6.97
CA GLY A 193 12.12 4.55 -6.51
C GLY A 193 13.21 5.17 -5.63
N TRP A 194 14.46 5.20 -6.08
CA TRP A 194 15.49 5.97 -5.39
C TRP A 194 15.29 7.49 -5.53
N VAL A 195 14.93 8.14 -4.42
CA VAL A 195 14.72 9.59 -4.31
C VAL A 195 15.32 10.08 -2.98
N PRO A 196 16.56 10.59 -2.98
CA PRO A 196 17.21 11.10 -1.77
C PRO A 196 16.52 12.34 -1.19
N ARG A 197 15.82 12.16 -0.06
CA ARG A 197 15.06 13.22 0.61
C ARG A 197 14.82 12.97 2.10
N HIS A 198 14.54 14.04 2.82
CA HIS A 198 13.91 13.98 4.14
C HIS A 198 12.49 13.41 4.04
N LYS A 199 12.00 12.79 5.12
CA LYS A 199 10.58 12.38 5.20
C LYS A 199 9.68 13.59 4.96
N ASN A 200 8.59 13.37 4.20
CA ASN A 200 7.62 14.41 3.80
C ASN A 200 8.23 15.64 3.10
N TRP A 201 9.44 15.52 2.52
CA TRP A 201 10.17 16.66 1.93
C TRP A 201 10.43 17.81 2.90
N ASP A 202 10.48 17.53 4.22
CA ASP A 202 10.68 18.54 5.24
C ASP A 202 12.12 18.54 5.78
N PRO A 203 12.95 19.56 5.47
CA PRO A 203 14.32 19.66 5.98
C PRO A 203 14.42 19.73 7.52
N GLY A 204 13.33 20.12 8.20
CA GLY A 204 13.28 20.12 9.66
C GLY A 204 13.11 18.73 10.27
N ASN A 205 12.77 17.72 9.46
CA ASN A 205 12.65 16.35 9.92
C ASN A 205 14.04 15.70 9.98
N PRO A 206 14.50 15.22 11.16
CA PRO A 206 15.80 14.58 11.27
C PRO A 206 15.87 13.23 10.54
N ASP A 207 14.73 12.61 10.26
CA ASP A 207 14.66 11.33 9.57
C ASP A 207 14.62 11.48 8.05
N LEU A 208 15.36 10.59 7.38
CA LEU A 208 15.33 10.44 5.93
C LEU A 208 14.24 9.47 5.50
N SER A 209 13.71 9.69 4.29
CA SER A 209 12.82 8.74 3.65
C SER A 209 13.57 7.45 3.28
N SER A 210 12.91 6.29 3.34
CA SER A 210 13.45 5.02 2.85
C SER A 210 13.77 5.04 1.34
N HIS A 211 13.14 5.93 0.57
CA HIS A 211 13.54 6.22 -0.81
C HIS A 211 15.00 6.70 -0.93
N SER A 212 15.57 7.30 0.12
CA SER A 212 16.98 7.73 0.12
C SER A 212 17.96 6.56 0.06
N TRP A 213 17.56 5.39 0.58
CA TRP A 213 18.33 4.15 0.45
C TRP A 213 18.02 3.38 -0.83
N GLY A 214 16.98 3.75 -1.59
CA GLY A 214 16.57 3.02 -2.81
C GLY A 214 15.87 1.69 -2.51
N VAL A 215 15.29 1.56 -1.32
CA VAL A 215 14.63 0.32 -0.84
C VAL A 215 13.10 0.42 -0.83
N ALA A 216 12.57 1.53 -1.36
CA ALA A 216 11.15 1.81 -1.42
C ALA A 216 10.71 2.19 -2.82
N ILE A 217 9.43 1.93 -3.11
CA ILE A 217 8.76 2.38 -4.32
C ILE A 217 7.39 2.97 -3.98
N ASP A 218 6.95 3.90 -4.82
CA ASP A 218 5.60 4.45 -4.78
C ASP A 218 4.84 4.05 -6.06
N LEU A 219 3.62 3.51 -5.89
CA LEU A 219 2.75 3.08 -6.98
C LEU A 219 1.39 3.77 -6.88
N ASN A 220 0.74 4.06 -8.00
CA ASN A 220 -0.62 4.61 -8.03
C ASN A 220 -0.81 5.86 -7.14
N ALA A 221 0.19 6.74 -7.06
CA ALA A 221 0.23 7.88 -6.13
C ALA A 221 -0.99 8.79 -6.23
N ARG A 222 -1.52 8.97 -7.45
CA ARG A 222 -2.73 9.76 -7.71
C ARG A 222 -3.93 9.34 -6.85
N TRP A 223 -4.06 8.06 -6.52
CA TRP A 223 -5.18 7.51 -5.74
C TRP A 223 -4.78 7.13 -4.31
N ASN A 224 -3.49 7.19 -3.98
CA ASN A 224 -2.95 6.64 -2.73
C ASN A 224 -1.94 7.56 -2.03
N GLY A 225 -2.01 8.87 -2.30
CA GLY A 225 -1.06 9.84 -1.76
C GLY A 225 -1.02 9.89 -0.23
N ALA A 226 0.15 10.23 0.31
CA ALA A 226 0.39 10.36 1.74
C ALA A 226 -0.63 11.27 2.45
N GLY A 227 -1.05 10.87 3.64
CA GLY A 227 -2.06 11.58 4.45
C GLY A 227 -3.51 11.31 4.04
N HIS A 228 -3.74 10.56 2.94
CA HIS A 228 -5.07 10.19 2.48
C HIS A 228 -5.32 8.68 2.67
N PRO A 229 -6.58 8.27 2.89
CA PRO A 229 -6.93 6.85 2.90
C PRO A 229 -6.54 6.19 1.57
N PRO A 230 -5.98 4.97 1.56
CA PRO A 230 -5.70 4.24 0.34
C PRO A 230 -6.97 4.01 -0.46
N ALA A 231 -6.79 3.87 -1.77
CA ALA A 231 -7.86 3.50 -2.69
C ALA A 231 -8.65 2.31 -2.13
N SER A 232 -9.97 2.44 -2.14
CA SER A 232 -10.84 1.41 -1.61
C SER A 232 -10.75 0.14 -2.46
N PRO A 233 -10.94 -1.05 -1.87
CA PRO A 233 -10.70 -2.26 -2.64
C PRO A 233 -11.65 -2.41 -3.83
N GLY A 234 -11.12 -2.86 -4.96
CA GLY A 234 -11.82 -2.91 -6.25
C GLY A 234 -11.99 -1.56 -6.96
N GLN A 235 -11.63 -0.43 -6.34
CA GLN A 235 -11.63 0.87 -7.02
C GLN A 235 -10.34 1.08 -7.82
N GLN A 236 -10.37 2.07 -8.71
CA GLN A 236 -9.18 2.50 -9.42
C GLN A 236 -8.07 2.88 -8.42
N GLY A 237 -6.88 2.32 -8.64
CA GLY A 237 -5.72 2.54 -7.80
C GLY A 237 -5.59 1.59 -6.60
N ASP A 238 -6.51 0.62 -6.43
CA ASP A 238 -6.43 -0.37 -5.37
C ASP A 238 -5.15 -1.22 -5.44
N LEU A 239 -4.31 -1.09 -4.41
CA LEU A 239 -3.07 -1.85 -4.24
C LEU A 239 -3.22 -2.99 -3.22
N THR A 240 -4.36 -3.14 -2.56
CA THR A 240 -4.57 -4.17 -1.53
C THR A 240 -4.32 -5.59 -2.03
N PRO A 241 -4.61 -5.98 -3.29
CA PRO A 241 -4.26 -7.31 -3.79
C PRO A 241 -2.76 -7.56 -3.90
N LEU A 242 -1.94 -6.52 -4.00
CA LEU A 242 -0.48 -6.63 -4.12
C LEU A 242 0.22 -6.74 -2.76
N VAL A 243 -0.40 -6.22 -1.70
CA VAL A 243 0.19 -6.15 -0.35
C VAL A 243 0.73 -7.50 0.15
N PRO A 244 0.04 -8.64 -0.01
CA PRO A 244 0.59 -9.93 0.41
C PRO A 244 1.83 -10.37 -0.37
N LEU A 245 1.96 -10.00 -1.65
CA LEU A 245 3.11 -10.35 -2.49
C LEU A 245 4.35 -9.61 -2.02
N PHE A 246 4.20 -8.32 -1.74
CA PHE A 246 5.20 -7.48 -1.10
C PHE A 246 5.56 -8.01 0.29
N ALA A 247 4.57 -8.31 1.13
CA ALA A 247 4.81 -8.81 2.48
C ALA A 247 5.54 -10.17 2.50
N ALA A 248 5.33 -11.04 1.51
CA ALA A 248 6.04 -12.30 1.37
C ALA A 248 7.55 -12.11 1.14
N GLN A 249 7.93 -11.00 0.48
CA GLN A 249 9.32 -10.58 0.28
C GLN A 249 9.80 -9.61 1.38
N GLY A 250 9.04 -9.45 2.47
CA GLY A 250 9.44 -8.66 3.63
C GLY A 250 9.25 -7.16 3.50
N PHE A 251 8.40 -6.69 2.57
CA PHE A 251 8.06 -5.27 2.46
C PHE A 251 6.97 -4.86 3.44
N ALA A 252 7.17 -3.71 4.10
CA ALA A 252 6.10 -2.98 4.77
C ALA A 252 5.29 -2.18 3.75
N TRP A 253 3.99 -2.01 4.01
CA TRP A 253 3.10 -1.17 3.21
C TRP A 253 2.65 0.05 4.01
N GLY A 254 2.77 1.24 3.41
CA GLY A 254 2.45 2.51 4.05
C GLY A 254 0.96 2.70 4.35
N GLY A 255 0.08 1.94 3.69
CA GLY A 255 -1.34 1.87 4.04
C GLY A 255 -1.62 1.37 5.47
N HIS A 256 -0.62 0.75 6.12
CA HIS A 256 -0.69 0.30 7.52
C HIS A 256 -0.06 1.29 8.53
N PHE A 257 0.37 2.47 8.11
CA PHE A 257 0.98 3.46 8.99
C PHE A 257 -0.09 4.18 9.82
N SER A 258 0.16 4.37 11.12
CA SER A 258 -0.85 4.90 12.05
C SER A 258 -0.95 6.43 12.06
N SER A 259 0.17 7.14 11.87
CA SER A 259 0.24 8.60 11.97
C SER A 259 0.24 9.32 10.62
N ASN A 260 0.69 8.65 9.55
CA ASN A 260 0.72 9.18 8.20
C ASN A 260 0.49 8.03 7.22
N VAL A 261 -0.77 7.73 6.94
CA VAL A 261 -1.15 6.66 6.01
C VAL A 261 -0.62 7.01 4.63
N ASP A 262 0.04 6.05 3.97
CA ASP A 262 0.69 6.27 2.68
C ASP A 262 0.47 5.07 1.76
N GLY A 263 -0.69 5.03 1.09
CA GLY A 263 -1.14 3.83 0.37
C GLY A 263 -0.29 3.48 -0.86
N MET A 264 0.45 4.46 -1.41
CA MET A 264 1.32 4.25 -2.58
C MET A 264 2.62 3.54 -2.20
N HIS A 265 3.01 3.62 -0.93
CA HIS A 265 4.37 3.35 -0.49
C HIS A 265 4.59 1.89 -0.08
N PHE A 266 5.60 1.25 -0.66
CA PHE A 266 6.12 -0.04 -0.24
C PHE A 266 7.62 0.07 0.06
N GLU A 267 8.07 -0.38 1.23
CA GLU A 267 9.48 -0.32 1.62
C GLU A 267 9.99 -1.66 2.15
N LEU A 268 11.19 -2.05 1.73
CA LEU A 268 11.79 -3.32 2.15
C LEU A 268 12.18 -3.23 3.63
N ALA A 269 11.55 -4.07 4.45
CA ALA A 269 11.73 -4.05 5.90
C ALA A 269 12.49 -5.27 6.44
N ARG A 270 13.22 -5.98 5.56
CA ARG A 270 14.05 -7.13 5.92
C ARG A 270 15.32 -6.66 6.63
N ARG A 271 15.65 -7.30 7.75
CA ARG A 271 16.90 -7.05 8.49
C ARG A 271 18.09 -7.82 7.89
N ASN A 272 17.83 -8.86 7.11
CA ASN A 272 18.79 -9.71 6.40
C ASN A 272 18.42 -9.90 4.90
N PRO A 273 18.36 -8.81 4.12
CA PRO A 273 17.98 -8.86 2.70
C PRO A 273 19.03 -9.56 1.83
#